data_AF-A0A954WC53-F1
#
_entry.id   AF-A0A954WC53-F1
#
_cell.length_a   1.000
_cell.length_b   1.000
_cell.length_c   1.000
_cell.angle_alpha   90.00
_cell.angle_beta   90.00
_cell.angle_gamma   90.00
#
_symmetry.space_group_name_H-M   'P 1'
#
loop_
_entity.id
_entity.type
_entity.pdbx_description
1 polymer ?
#
loop_
_entity_poly.entity_id
_entity_poly.type
_entity_poly.pdbx_seq_one_letter_code
_entity_poly.pdbx_strand_id
1 'polypeptide(L)'
;MYVGRHMHLETEMVKWLALIALASAMVLAAATSVSGQESANSSEPKPLPKAIEHWAAPMDQTGGAMDEAEWIMAVQASAETWQLLELHHRGELETAKRVWQGTQLPCEREVWRFVALGVVHMQLGEWDRANEALDAAAGLEPDHALVHYYRGILWLTRADASID
;
A
#
# COMPACT_ATOMS: atom_id res chain seq x y z
N MET A 1 -36.45 -21.32 61.87
CA MET A 1 -34.99 -21.04 61.86
C MET A 1 -34.67 -20.30 60.55
N TYR A 2 -34.92 -18.99 60.50
CA TYR A 2 -35.00 -18.18 59.27
C TYR A 2 -33.92 -17.09 59.20
N VAL A 3 -32.77 -17.33 59.83
CA VAL A 3 -31.70 -16.32 59.99
C VAL A 3 -30.47 -16.61 59.12
N GLY A 4 -30.21 -17.87 58.74
CA GLY A 4 -29.02 -18.25 57.97
C GLY A 4 -29.04 -17.89 56.48
N ARG A 5 -30.23 -17.70 55.87
CA ARG A 5 -30.35 -17.43 54.43
C ARG A 5 -30.08 -15.96 54.07
N HIS A 6 -30.34 -15.03 55.01
CA HIS A 6 -30.10 -13.59 54.81
C HIS A 6 -28.61 -13.22 54.88
N MET A 7 -27.83 -13.82 55.79
CA MET A 7 -26.38 -13.58 55.87
C MET A 7 -25.63 -14.00 54.58
N HIS A 8 -26.14 -15.03 53.89
CA HIS A 8 -25.49 -15.49 52.66
C HIS A 8 -25.75 -14.53 51.49
N LEU A 9 -26.93 -13.91 51.42
CA LEU A 9 -27.25 -12.93 50.36
C LEU A 9 -26.44 -11.64 50.53
N GLU A 10 -26.29 -11.15 51.76
CA GLU A 10 -25.53 -9.93 52.05
C GLU A 10 -24.04 -10.10 51.76
N THR A 11 -23.46 -11.25 52.15
CA THR A 11 -22.05 -11.56 51.87
C THR A 11 -21.78 -11.75 50.38
N GLU A 12 -22.69 -12.39 49.62
CA GLU A 12 -22.58 -12.49 48.17
C GLU A 12 -22.74 -11.14 47.48
N MET A 13 -23.68 -10.31 47.91
CA MET A 13 -23.85 -8.94 47.39
C MET A 13 -22.59 -8.11 47.58
N VAL A 14 -21.95 -8.17 48.75
CA VAL A 14 -20.69 -7.47 49.02
C VAL A 14 -19.56 -7.96 48.11
N LYS A 15 -19.46 -9.27 47.84
CA LYS A 15 -18.48 -9.82 46.89
C LYS A 15 -18.71 -9.30 45.47
N TRP A 16 -19.95 -9.31 44.99
CA TRP A 16 -20.28 -8.80 43.66
C TRP A 16 -20.00 -7.30 43.54
N LEU A 17 -20.32 -6.51 44.56
CA LEU A 17 -19.98 -5.07 44.59
C LEU A 17 -18.47 -4.84 44.57
N ALA A 18 -17.69 -5.64 45.31
CA ALA A 18 -16.23 -5.56 45.29
C ALA A 18 -15.64 -5.93 43.91
N LEU A 19 -16.18 -6.96 43.25
CA LEU A 19 -15.75 -7.35 41.90
C LEU A 19 -16.05 -6.27 40.86
N ILE A 20 -17.24 -5.65 40.93
CA ILE A 20 -17.61 -4.56 40.04
C ILE A 20 -16.69 -3.36 40.26
N ALA A 21 -16.43 -2.97 41.52
CA ALA A 21 -15.54 -1.87 41.85
C ALA A 21 -14.10 -2.11 41.34
N LEU A 22 -13.59 -3.35 41.48
CA LEU A 22 -12.28 -3.74 40.97
C LEU A 22 -12.23 -3.66 39.43
N ALA A 23 -13.26 -4.17 38.75
CA ALA A 23 -13.36 -4.10 37.29
C ALA A 23 -13.43 -2.65 36.79
N SER A 24 -14.22 -1.79 37.45
CA SER A 24 -14.29 -0.36 37.13
C SER A 24 -12.95 0.34 37.35
N ALA A 25 -12.22 0.00 38.42
CA ALA A 25 -10.88 0.54 38.68
C ALA A 25 -9.87 0.10 37.62
N MET A 26 -9.91 -1.16 37.18
CA MET A 26 -9.06 -1.67 36.10
C MET A 26 -9.35 -0.98 34.76
N VAL A 27 -10.62 -0.78 34.41
CA VAL A 27 -11.01 -0.04 33.20
C VAL A 27 -10.52 1.40 33.25
N LEU A 28 -10.64 2.06 34.41
CA LEU A 28 -10.16 3.43 34.60
C LEU A 28 -8.62 3.52 34.53
N ALA A 29 -7.91 2.54 35.10
CA ALA A 29 -6.45 2.43 35.00
C ALA A 29 -6.00 2.17 33.56
N ALA A 30 -6.70 1.30 32.82
CA ALA A 30 -6.42 1.05 31.40
C ALA A 30 -6.67 2.31 30.56
N ALA A 31 -7.80 3.00 30.76
CA ALA A 31 -8.13 4.23 30.05
C ALA A 31 -7.12 5.36 30.31
N THR A 32 -6.63 5.48 31.55
CA THR A 32 -5.59 6.46 31.91
C THR A 32 -4.20 6.06 31.40
N SER A 33 -3.89 4.77 31.29
CA SER A 33 -2.63 4.32 30.67
C SER A 33 -2.60 4.57 29.16
N VAL A 34 -3.76 4.44 28.49
CA VAL A 34 -3.91 4.74 27.05
C VAL A 34 -3.86 6.24 26.83
N SER A 35 -4.55 7.05 27.64
CA SER A 35 -4.51 8.51 27.51
C SER A 35 -3.14 9.12 27.90
N GLY A 36 -2.39 8.47 28.79
CA GLY A 36 -1.02 8.84 29.15
C GLY A 36 0.00 8.60 28.04
N GLN A 37 -0.26 7.68 27.11
CA GLN A 37 0.59 7.44 25.93
C GLN A 37 0.27 8.42 24.78
N GLU A 38 -0.94 8.98 24.73
CA GLU A 38 -1.39 9.78 23.59
C GLU A 38 -1.01 11.27 23.70
N SER A 39 -0.67 11.78 24.89
CA SER A 39 -0.27 13.18 25.09
C SER A 39 1.20 13.48 24.79
N ALA A 40 2.08 12.48 24.63
CA ALA A 40 3.48 12.72 24.29
C ALA A 40 3.70 12.95 22.78
N ASN A 41 2.66 12.77 21.95
CA ASN A 41 2.84 12.69 20.50
C ASN A 41 1.75 13.42 19.67
N SER A 42 0.92 14.27 20.28
CA SER A 42 -0.32 14.76 19.63
C SER A 42 -0.60 16.27 19.69
N SER A 43 0.40 17.15 19.88
CA SER A 43 0.12 18.60 19.80
C SER A 43 1.14 19.46 19.07
N GLU A 44 2.27 18.91 18.64
CA GLU A 44 3.11 19.58 17.64
C GLU A 44 3.25 18.66 16.42
N PRO A 45 2.79 19.09 15.23
CA PRO A 45 3.24 18.42 14.01
C PRO A 45 4.75 18.44 14.02
N LYS A 46 5.39 17.28 13.83
CA LYS A 46 6.85 17.21 13.70
C LYS A 46 7.27 18.31 12.70
N PRO A 47 8.25 19.15 13.04
CA PRO A 47 8.73 20.15 12.10
C PRO A 47 9.08 19.41 10.82
N LEU A 48 8.58 19.96 9.72
CA LEU A 48 8.87 19.49 8.38
C LEU A 48 10.39 19.24 8.28
N PRO A 49 10.84 18.09 7.73
CA PRO A 49 12.25 17.83 7.57
C PRO A 49 12.95 19.06 6.97
N LYS A 50 14.18 19.37 7.39
CA LYS A 50 14.93 20.49 6.79
C LYS A 50 15.06 20.38 5.26
N ALA A 51 14.91 19.17 4.72
CA ALA A 51 14.81 18.90 3.28
C ALA A 51 13.60 19.56 2.59
N ILE A 52 12.56 19.96 3.34
CA ILE A 52 11.40 20.64 2.78
C ILE A 52 11.77 22.03 2.26
N GLU A 53 12.74 22.72 2.86
CA GLU A 53 13.24 23.99 2.28
C GLU A 53 13.87 23.77 0.90
N HIS A 54 14.50 22.61 0.68
CA HIS A 54 15.06 22.24 -0.61
C HIS A 54 13.97 21.85 -1.63
N TRP A 55 12.90 21.14 -1.22
CA TRP A 55 11.78 20.78 -2.11
C TRP A 55 10.82 21.93 -2.39
N ALA A 56 10.69 22.87 -1.44
CA ALA A 56 9.84 24.06 -1.54
C ALA A 56 10.59 25.28 -2.12
N ALA A 57 11.90 25.16 -2.34
CA ALA A 57 12.64 26.15 -3.10
C ALA A 57 11.97 26.29 -4.49
N PRO A 58 11.82 27.52 -5.03
CA PRO A 58 11.41 27.68 -6.41
C PRO A 58 12.34 26.82 -7.27
N MET A 59 11.77 26.03 -8.18
CA MET A 59 12.51 25.13 -9.05
C MET A 59 13.74 25.87 -9.57
N ASP A 60 14.91 25.46 -9.09
CA ASP A 60 16.15 26.10 -9.50
C ASP A 60 16.24 25.93 -11.02
N GLN A 61 16.40 27.02 -11.77
CA GLN A 61 16.65 26.91 -13.21
C GLN A 61 18.01 26.24 -13.49
N THR A 62 18.83 26.09 -12.45
CA THR A 62 20.04 25.26 -12.42
C THR A 62 19.86 24.01 -11.57
N GLY A 63 18.63 23.47 -11.42
CA GLY A 63 18.39 22.14 -10.85
C GLY A 63 19.40 21.19 -11.47
N GLY A 64 20.36 20.76 -10.65
CA GLY A 64 21.71 20.38 -11.09
C GLY A 64 21.63 19.66 -12.40
N ALA A 65 22.08 20.32 -13.48
CA ALA A 65 21.69 20.00 -14.86
C ALA A 65 21.58 18.49 -15.00
N MET A 66 20.35 17.98 -14.99
CA MET A 66 20.10 16.58 -15.29
C MET A 66 20.78 16.39 -16.63
N ASP A 67 21.74 15.45 -16.71
CA ASP A 67 22.53 15.29 -17.92
C ASP A 67 21.55 15.25 -19.10
N GLU A 68 21.89 15.88 -20.22
CA GLU A 68 20.99 15.97 -21.37
C GLU A 68 20.47 14.58 -21.75
N ALA A 69 21.31 13.55 -21.58
CA ALA A 69 20.95 12.14 -21.70
C ALA A 69 19.89 11.69 -20.66
N GLU A 70 20.05 12.05 -19.39
CA GLU A 70 19.10 11.73 -18.32
C GLU A 70 17.75 12.45 -18.49
N TRP A 71 17.76 13.69 -19.01
CA TRP A 71 16.56 14.43 -19.40
C TRP A 71 15.85 13.79 -20.59
N ILE A 72 16.58 13.46 -21.66
CA ILE A 72 16.04 12.77 -22.83
C ILE A 72 15.43 11.43 -22.44
N MET A 73 16.12 10.64 -21.61
CA MET A 73 15.61 9.36 -21.11
C MET A 73 14.35 9.52 -20.26
N ALA A 74 14.29 10.53 -19.39
CA ALA A 74 13.11 10.78 -18.57
C ALA A 74 11.89 11.20 -19.41
N VAL A 75 12.10 12.06 -20.41
CA VAL A 75 11.07 12.50 -21.35
C VAL A 75 10.61 11.33 -22.23
N GLN A 76 11.52 10.53 -22.78
CA GLN A 76 11.18 9.34 -23.58
C GLN A 76 10.38 8.31 -22.78
N ALA A 77 10.82 7.99 -21.55
CA ALA A 77 10.08 7.09 -20.68
C ALA A 77 8.66 7.60 -20.37
N SER A 78 8.46 8.92 -20.19
CA SER A 78 7.12 9.48 -20.02
C SER A 78 6.28 9.40 -21.30
N ALA A 79 6.87 9.66 -22.47
CA ALA A 79 6.19 9.57 -23.77
C ALA A 79 5.79 8.13 -24.12
N GLU A 80 6.62 7.15 -23.78
CA GLU A 80 6.35 5.73 -23.93
C GLU A 80 5.21 5.29 -23.00
N THR A 81 5.18 5.80 -21.76
CA THR A 81 4.08 5.55 -20.81
C THR A 81 2.73 6.03 -21.37
N TRP A 82 2.70 7.19 -22.05
CA TRP A 82 1.48 7.71 -22.70
C TRP A 82 1.08 6.89 -23.94
N GLN A 83 2.03 6.49 -24.79
CA GLN A 83 1.74 5.63 -25.94
C GLN A 83 1.19 4.27 -25.54
N LEU A 84 1.67 3.72 -24.43
CA LEU A 84 1.26 2.41 -23.93
C LEU A 84 -0.15 2.43 -23.32
N LEU A 85 -0.54 3.52 -22.66
CA LEU A 85 -1.92 3.73 -22.22
C LEU A 85 -2.89 3.83 -23.41
N GLU A 86 -2.45 4.49 -24.48
CA GLU A 86 -3.22 4.61 -25.73
C GLU A 86 -3.37 3.26 -26.45
N LEU A 87 -2.32 2.43 -26.49
CA LEU A 87 -2.38 1.08 -27.07
C LEU A 87 -3.32 0.17 -26.28
N HIS A 88 -3.32 0.26 -24.95
CA HIS A 88 -4.32 -0.39 -24.10
C HIS A 88 -5.75 0.08 -24.41
N HIS A 89 -5.94 1.40 -24.58
CA HIS A 89 -7.26 1.96 -24.91
C HIS A 89 -7.77 1.49 -26.27
N ARG A 90 -6.88 1.31 -27.24
CA ARG A 90 -7.21 0.84 -28.60
C ARG A 90 -7.30 -0.68 -28.74
N GLY A 91 -6.95 -1.44 -27.70
CA GLY A 91 -6.94 -2.90 -27.73
C GLY A 91 -5.82 -3.52 -28.59
N GLU A 92 -4.80 -2.74 -28.95
CA GLU A 92 -3.65 -3.20 -29.75
C GLU A 92 -2.60 -3.90 -28.85
N LEU A 93 -3.04 -4.95 -28.17
CA LEU A 93 -2.29 -5.58 -27.07
C LEU A 93 -0.97 -6.21 -27.50
N GLU A 94 -0.90 -6.82 -28.68
CA GLU A 94 0.35 -7.39 -29.21
C GLU A 94 1.37 -6.31 -29.58
N THR A 95 0.92 -5.14 -30.02
CA THR A 95 1.79 -3.99 -30.24
C THR A 95 2.30 -3.45 -28.91
N ALA A 96 1.42 -3.30 -27.92
CA ALA A 96 1.79 -2.87 -26.56
C ALA A 96 2.84 -3.79 -25.93
N LYS A 97 2.63 -5.11 -26.03
CA LYS A 97 3.57 -6.14 -25.56
C LYS A 97 4.94 -5.97 -26.18
N ARG A 98 5.01 -5.79 -27.51
CA ARG A 98 6.29 -5.60 -28.23
C ARG A 98 7.01 -4.34 -27.77
N VAL A 99 6.29 -3.24 -27.60
CA VAL A 99 6.86 -1.97 -27.11
C VAL A 99 7.43 -2.16 -25.71
N TRP A 100 6.63 -2.72 -24.78
CA TRP A 100 7.07 -2.95 -23.41
C TRP A 100 8.31 -3.86 -23.30
N GLN A 101 8.41 -4.89 -24.15
CA GLN A 101 9.56 -5.80 -24.15
C GLN A 101 10.84 -5.14 -24.68
N GLY A 102 10.71 -4.16 -25.59
CA GLY A 102 11.83 -3.42 -26.17
C GLY A 102 12.30 -2.24 -25.33
N THR A 103 11.47 -1.76 -24.39
CA THR A 103 11.77 -0.60 -23.57
C THR A 103 12.68 -0.96 -22.39
N GLN A 104 13.80 -0.25 -22.26
CA GLN A 104 14.65 -0.30 -21.07
C GLN A 104 14.42 0.96 -20.24
N LEU A 105 13.92 0.80 -19.01
CA LEU A 105 13.69 1.90 -18.07
C LEU A 105 14.74 1.87 -16.97
N PRO A 106 15.07 3.04 -16.37
CA PRO A 106 15.87 3.09 -15.15
C PRO A 106 15.24 2.24 -14.03
N CYS A 107 16.05 1.73 -13.10
CA CYS A 107 15.59 0.79 -12.06
C CYS A 107 14.34 1.29 -11.29
N GLU A 108 14.27 2.59 -10.96
CA GLU A 108 13.11 3.20 -10.27
C GLU A 108 11.79 3.09 -11.05
N ARG A 109 11.86 2.89 -12.37
CA ARG A 109 10.71 2.75 -13.28
C ARG A 109 10.59 1.34 -13.85
N GLU A 110 11.52 0.45 -13.53
CA GLU A 110 11.55 -0.91 -14.06
C GLU A 110 10.41 -1.77 -13.50
N VAL A 111 10.00 -1.52 -12.24
CA VAL A 111 8.81 -2.13 -11.63
C VAL A 111 7.56 -1.85 -12.46
N TRP A 112 7.38 -0.60 -12.89
CA TRP A 112 6.23 -0.17 -13.68
C TRP A 112 6.17 -0.87 -15.04
N ARG A 113 7.33 -1.06 -15.68
CA ARG A 113 7.43 -1.83 -16.94
C ARG A 113 6.91 -3.25 -16.76
N PHE A 114 7.38 -3.94 -15.74
CA PHE A 114 6.99 -5.33 -15.47
C PHE A 114 5.52 -5.46 -15.06
N VAL A 115 5.01 -4.52 -14.26
CA VAL A 115 3.57 -4.44 -13.95
C VAL A 115 2.75 -4.31 -15.23
N ALA A 116 3.14 -3.43 -16.13
CA ALA A 116 2.39 -3.20 -17.36
C ALA A 116 2.48 -4.39 -18.34
N LEU A 117 3.62 -5.07 -18.44
CA LEU A 117 3.72 -6.36 -19.15
C LEU A 117 2.74 -7.38 -18.58
N GLY A 118 2.64 -7.46 -17.24
CA GLY A 118 1.66 -8.29 -16.56
C GLY A 118 0.23 -8.00 -17.02
N VAL A 119 -0.16 -6.72 -17.04
CA VAL A 119 -1.50 -6.29 -17.48
C VAL A 119 -1.75 -6.66 -18.94
N VAL A 120 -0.80 -6.42 -19.85
CA VAL A 120 -0.95 -6.79 -21.26
C VAL A 120 -1.11 -8.30 -21.43
N HIS A 121 -0.28 -9.10 -20.75
CA HIS A 121 -0.38 -10.56 -20.79
C HIS A 121 -1.74 -11.06 -20.24
N MET A 122 -2.27 -10.45 -19.19
CA MET A 122 -3.61 -10.77 -18.67
C MET A 122 -4.70 -10.50 -19.71
N GLN A 123 -4.65 -9.36 -20.39
CA GLN A 123 -5.63 -9.02 -21.42
C GLN A 123 -5.53 -9.92 -22.66
N LEU A 124 -4.35 -10.49 -22.92
CA LEU A 124 -4.12 -11.51 -23.95
C LEU A 124 -4.50 -12.94 -23.50
N GLY A 125 -4.86 -13.14 -22.23
CA GLY A 125 -5.13 -14.46 -21.65
C GLY A 125 -3.86 -15.29 -21.38
N GLU A 126 -2.66 -14.69 -21.48
CA GLU A 126 -1.37 -15.33 -21.22
C GLU A 126 -1.07 -15.33 -19.72
N TRP A 127 -1.89 -16.04 -18.92
CA TRP A 127 -1.88 -15.96 -17.45
C TRP A 127 -0.53 -16.28 -16.79
N ASP A 128 0.18 -17.30 -17.28
CA ASP A 128 1.46 -17.70 -16.71
C ASP A 128 2.54 -16.62 -16.94
N ARG A 129 2.55 -16.01 -18.13
CA ARG A 129 3.46 -14.90 -18.46
C ARG A 129 3.13 -13.65 -17.68
N ALA A 130 1.85 -13.39 -17.43
CA ALA A 130 1.43 -12.31 -16.56
C ALA A 130 1.97 -12.51 -15.13
N ASN A 131 1.91 -13.74 -14.63
CA ASN A 131 2.46 -14.07 -13.32
C ASN A 131 3.97 -13.88 -13.27
N GLU A 132 4.72 -14.36 -14.28
CA GLU A 132 6.17 -14.17 -14.40
C GLU A 132 6.55 -12.68 -14.39
N ALA A 133 5.83 -11.84 -15.13
CA ALA A 133 6.08 -10.40 -15.17
C ALA A 133 5.82 -9.73 -13.81
N LEU A 134 4.72 -10.09 -13.12
CA LEU A 134 4.42 -9.57 -11.79
C LEU A 134 5.39 -10.08 -10.72
N ASP A 135 5.89 -11.31 -10.84
CA ASP A 135 6.92 -11.85 -9.96
C ASP A 135 8.26 -11.14 -10.17
N ALA A 136 8.61 -10.78 -11.42
CA ALA A 136 9.78 -9.93 -11.69
C ALA A 136 9.63 -8.53 -11.07
N ALA A 137 8.44 -7.93 -11.16
CA ALA A 137 8.15 -6.65 -10.50
C ALA A 137 8.27 -6.75 -8.96
N ALA A 138 7.72 -7.82 -8.37
CA ALA A 138 7.82 -8.09 -6.93
C ALA A 138 9.26 -8.35 -6.47
N GLY A 139 10.09 -8.95 -7.33
CA GLY A 139 11.52 -9.18 -7.06
C GLY A 139 12.33 -7.88 -6.99
N LEU A 140 11.91 -6.84 -7.72
CA LEU A 140 12.52 -5.51 -7.67
C LEU A 140 12.05 -4.72 -6.45
N GLU A 141 10.73 -4.66 -6.23
CA GLU A 141 10.12 -3.97 -5.10
C GLU A 141 9.03 -4.82 -4.44
N PRO A 142 9.36 -5.58 -3.38
CA PRO A 142 8.43 -6.50 -2.73
C PRO A 142 7.18 -5.82 -2.15
N ASP A 143 7.27 -4.56 -1.74
CA ASP A 143 6.19 -3.81 -1.10
C ASP A 143 5.46 -2.86 -2.08
N HIS A 144 5.71 -2.97 -3.38
CA HIS A 144 5.11 -2.07 -4.36
C HIS A 144 3.60 -2.31 -4.49
N ALA A 145 2.80 -1.32 -4.12
CA ALA A 145 1.35 -1.43 -4.02
C ALA A 145 0.67 -1.89 -5.32
N LEU A 146 1.11 -1.39 -6.49
CA LEU A 146 0.53 -1.81 -7.78
C LEU A 146 0.78 -3.28 -8.08
N VAL A 147 1.91 -3.85 -7.65
CA VAL A 147 2.23 -5.25 -7.93
C VAL A 147 1.21 -6.14 -7.22
N HIS A 148 0.95 -5.88 -5.94
CA HIS A 148 -0.06 -6.61 -5.16
C HIS A 148 -1.47 -6.44 -5.72
N TYR A 149 -1.83 -5.21 -6.11
CA TYR A 149 -3.12 -4.93 -6.76
C TYR A 149 -3.30 -5.79 -8.02
N TYR A 150 -2.33 -5.78 -8.94
CA TYR A 150 -2.45 -6.51 -10.21
C TYR A 150 -2.32 -8.03 -10.06
N ARG A 151 -1.60 -8.53 -9.04
CA ARG A 151 -1.66 -9.95 -8.68
C ARG A 151 -3.09 -10.34 -8.27
N GLY A 152 -3.77 -9.52 -7.48
CA GLY A 152 -5.18 -9.73 -7.14
C GLY A 152 -6.06 -9.81 -8.38
N ILE A 153 -5.91 -8.87 -9.33
CA ILE A 153 -6.66 -8.89 -10.59
C ILE A 153 -6.34 -10.15 -11.41
N LEU A 154 -5.07 -10.59 -11.47
CA LEU A 154 -4.66 -11.81 -12.18
C LEU A 154 -5.38 -13.05 -11.63
N TRP A 155 -5.44 -13.20 -10.31
CA TRP A 155 -6.15 -14.32 -9.69
C TRP A 155 -7.63 -14.30 -10.01
N LEU A 156 -8.27 -13.12 -9.97
CA LEU A 156 -9.69 -12.97 -10.29
C LEU A 156 -9.98 -13.29 -11.76
N THR A 157 -9.21 -12.72 -12.69
CA THR A 157 -9.39 -12.93 -14.13
C THR A 157 -9.11 -14.37 -14.56
N ARG A 158 -8.08 -15.02 -14.00
CA ARG A 158 -7.80 -16.43 -14.23
C ARG A 158 -8.92 -17.33 -13.71
N ALA A 159 -9.46 -17.02 -12.53
CA ALA A 159 -10.57 -17.77 -11.96
C ALA A 159 -11.84 -17.64 -12.82
N ASP A 160 -12.18 -16.42 -13.26
CA ASP A 160 -13.34 -16.16 -14.12
C ASP A 160 -13.24 -16.90 -15.45
N ALA A 161 -12.06 -16.85 -16.10
CA ALA A 161 -11.80 -17.57 -17.35
C ALA A 161 -11.79 -19.10 -17.22
N SER A 162 -11.79 -19.65 -16.00
CA SER A 162 -11.88 -21.10 -15.75
C SER A 162 -13.31 -21.61 -15.59
N ILE A 163 -14.30 -20.70 -15.59
CA ILE A 163 -15.71 -21.01 -15.38
C ILE A 163 -16.47 -21.15 -16.72
N ASP A 164 -15.91 -20.65 -17.82
CA ASP A 164 -16.41 -20.81 -19.20
C ASP A 164 -15.87 -22.07 -19.90
#